data_AF-A0A1A9ZQT6-F1
#
_entry.id   AF-A0A1A9ZQT6-F1
#
_cell.length_a   1.000
_cell.length_b   1.000
_cell.length_c   1.000
_cell.angle_alpha   90.00
_cell.angle_beta   90.00
_cell.angle_gamma   90.00
#
_symmetry.space_group_name_H-M   'P 1'
#
loop_
_entity.id
_entity.type
_entity.pdbx_description
1 polymer ?
#
loop_
_entity_poly.entity_id
_entity_poly.type
_entity_poly.pdbx_seq_one_letter_code
_entity_poly.pdbx_strand_id
1 'polypeptide(L)'
;MATLELLLTKIPIKTEKQALKILDICSKKQSINAEGEICKVKAKKSFTEERYGNALEWTIRYQDTFYITFIADYLLKTGDMLCPDVIANMGARMFISPRLVFLAKYFDFYQFYRKNDFLPAAELLLNLLESEIIPEYFWPSLLVDTATGIEGSKNFVQRELLYILGEQFNAAGSKVEKTYGKTSK
;
A
#
# COMPACT_ATOMS: atom_id res chain seq x y z
N MET A 1 0.53 30.19 11.67
CA MET A 1 0.10 28.83 11.26
C MET A 1 -1.42 28.62 11.38
N ALA A 2 -2.11 29.16 12.39
CA ALA A 2 -3.57 29.00 12.55
C ALA A 2 -4.46 29.66 11.47
N THR A 3 -3.99 30.71 10.80
CA THR A 3 -4.83 31.52 9.89
C THR A 3 -5.21 30.80 8.59
N LEU A 4 -4.36 29.88 8.12
CA LEU A 4 -4.54 29.20 6.84
C LEU A 4 -5.45 27.97 7.00
N GLU A 5 -5.34 27.24 8.11
CA GLU A 5 -6.33 26.22 8.52
C GLU A 5 -7.74 26.83 8.71
N LEU A 6 -7.81 28.04 9.29
CA LEU A 6 -9.07 28.76 9.50
C LEU A 6 -9.67 29.32 8.19
N LEU A 7 -8.84 29.59 7.18
CA LEU A 7 -9.29 30.00 5.85
C LEU A 7 -9.69 28.79 4.99
N LEU A 8 -8.99 27.67 5.10
CA LEU A 8 -9.32 26.43 4.39
C LEU A 8 -10.60 25.76 4.89
N THR A 9 -10.90 25.90 6.19
CA THR A 9 -12.20 25.51 6.74
C THR A 9 -13.35 26.42 6.28
N LYS A 10 -13.05 27.68 5.89
CA LYS A 10 -14.03 28.66 5.40
C LYS A 10 -14.24 28.66 3.89
N ILE A 11 -13.30 28.17 3.09
CA ILE A 11 -13.50 27.98 1.66
C ILE A 11 -14.14 26.60 1.48
N PRO A 12 -15.43 26.50 1.11
CA PRO A 12 -16.06 25.20 0.92
C PRO A 12 -15.48 24.58 -0.35
N ILE A 13 -14.43 23.78 -0.24
CA ILE A 13 -13.89 23.01 -1.35
C ILE A 13 -14.83 21.83 -1.61
N LYS A 14 -15.99 22.14 -2.22
CA LYS A 14 -17.08 21.19 -2.45
C LYS A 14 -16.71 20.13 -3.48
N THR A 15 -15.88 20.49 -4.46
CA THR A 15 -15.53 19.59 -5.58
C THR A 15 -14.04 19.38 -5.72
N GLU A 16 -13.66 18.31 -6.40
CA GLU A 16 -12.27 17.95 -6.72
C GLU A 16 -11.63 18.97 -7.67
N LYS A 17 -12.38 19.39 -8.69
CA LYS A 17 -11.97 20.42 -9.67
C LYS A 17 -11.62 21.76 -9.00
N GLN A 18 -12.33 22.13 -7.93
CA GLN A 18 -12.01 23.34 -7.16
C GLN A 18 -10.70 23.19 -6.39
N ALA A 19 -10.44 22.03 -5.77
CA ALA A 19 -9.17 21.78 -5.11
C ALA A 19 -8.00 21.87 -6.09
N LEU A 20 -8.11 21.23 -7.27
CA LEU A 20 -7.06 21.26 -8.29
C LEU A 20 -6.78 22.66 -8.80
N LYS A 21 -7.80 23.51 -9.00
CA LYS A 21 -7.61 24.91 -9.39
C LYS A 21 -6.92 25.73 -8.31
N ILE A 22 -7.29 25.54 -7.04
CA ILE A 22 -6.64 26.24 -5.93
C ILE A 22 -5.18 25.80 -5.81
N LEU A 23 -4.90 24.51 -5.98
CA LEU A 23 -3.54 23.97 -5.99
C LEU A 23 -2.68 24.55 -7.13
N ASP A 24 -3.23 24.64 -8.35
CA ASP A 24 -2.54 25.28 -9.47
C ASP A 24 -2.18 26.76 -9.17
N ILE A 25 -3.08 27.49 -8.51
CA ILE A 25 -2.83 28.88 -8.07
C ILE A 25 -1.81 28.94 -6.94
N CYS A 26 -1.86 28.02 -5.97
CA CYS A 26 -0.91 27.94 -4.84
C CYS A 26 0.50 27.57 -5.31
N SER A 27 0.62 26.63 -6.24
CA SER A 27 1.87 26.21 -6.88
C SER A 27 2.51 27.38 -7.64
N LYS A 28 1.73 28.13 -8.42
CA LYS A 28 2.18 29.35 -9.11
C LYS A 28 2.67 30.46 -8.16
N LYS A 29 2.22 30.46 -6.91
CA LYS A 29 2.59 31.44 -5.88
C LYS A 29 3.65 30.93 -4.89
N GLN A 30 4.24 29.74 -5.12
CA GLN A 30 5.24 29.10 -4.25
C GLN A 30 4.80 28.92 -2.78
N SER A 31 3.49 28.83 -2.51
CA SER A 31 2.98 28.65 -1.14
C SER A 31 2.85 27.17 -0.80
N ILE A 32 4.00 26.51 -0.54
CA ILE A 32 4.10 25.07 -0.26
C ILE A 32 3.24 24.66 0.95
N ASN A 33 3.17 25.51 1.98
CA ASN A 33 2.39 25.23 3.18
C ASN A 33 0.88 25.19 2.93
N ALA A 34 0.36 26.01 2.00
CA ALA A 34 -1.08 26.03 1.70
C ALA A 34 -1.51 24.80 0.90
N GLU A 35 -0.68 24.40 -0.06
CA GLU A 35 -0.88 23.20 -0.87
C GLU A 35 -0.90 21.93 0.01
N GLY A 36 0.01 21.85 0.97
CA GLY A 36 0.06 20.73 1.91
C GLY A 36 -1.18 20.57 2.76
N GLU A 37 -1.67 21.66 3.36
CA GLU A 37 -2.88 21.61 4.18
C GLU A 37 -4.14 21.29 3.36
N ILE A 38 -4.23 21.75 2.11
CA ILE A 38 -5.34 21.37 1.21
C ILE A 38 -5.32 19.87 0.94
N CYS A 39 -4.17 19.32 0.56
CA CYS A 39 -4.02 17.90 0.26
C CYS A 39 -4.35 17.04 1.48
N LYS A 40 -3.88 17.44 2.68
CA LYS A 40 -4.18 16.77 3.95
C LYS A 40 -5.67 16.76 4.29
N VAL A 41 -6.36 17.89 4.16
CA VAL A 41 -7.81 17.98 4.40
C VAL A 41 -8.58 17.12 3.39
N LYS A 42 -8.19 17.15 2.11
CA LYS A 42 -8.82 16.32 1.06
C LYS A 42 -8.57 14.84 1.25
N ALA A 43 -7.37 14.45 1.66
CA ALA A 43 -7.03 13.06 1.95
C ALA A 43 -7.87 12.53 3.11
N LYS A 44 -7.92 13.26 4.24
CA LYS A 44 -8.76 12.90 5.39
C LYS A 44 -10.24 12.79 5.03
N LYS A 45 -10.78 13.78 4.31
CA LYS A 45 -12.17 13.76 3.86
C LYS A 45 -12.46 12.56 2.94
N SER A 46 -11.57 12.28 2.00
CA SER A 46 -11.73 11.14 1.08
C SER A 46 -11.64 9.81 1.84
N PHE A 47 -10.79 9.73 2.86
CA PHE A 47 -10.70 8.56 3.73
C PHE A 47 -11.98 8.34 4.53
N THR A 48 -12.58 9.39 5.11
CA THR A 48 -13.87 9.28 5.84
C THR A 48 -15.05 8.95 4.94
N GLU A 49 -14.96 9.27 3.65
CA GLU A 49 -15.96 8.94 2.64
C GLU A 49 -15.69 7.58 1.97
N GLU A 50 -14.78 6.77 2.52
CA GLU A 50 -14.39 5.44 2.01
C GLU A 50 -13.79 5.45 0.59
N ARG A 51 -13.40 6.63 0.10
CA ARG A 51 -12.73 6.83 -1.20
C ARG A 51 -11.22 6.71 -1.01
N TYR A 52 -10.73 5.55 -0.61
CA TYR A 52 -9.32 5.35 -0.23
C TYR A 52 -8.34 5.55 -1.39
N GLY A 53 -8.72 5.22 -2.64
CA GLY A 53 -7.90 5.52 -3.82
C GLY A 53 -7.63 7.02 -3.98
N ASN A 54 -8.67 7.84 -3.85
CA ASN A 54 -8.52 9.31 -3.87
C ASN A 54 -7.74 9.80 -2.64
N ALA A 55 -8.00 9.23 -1.46
CA ALA A 55 -7.25 9.58 -0.26
C ALA A 55 -5.74 9.34 -0.44
N LEU A 56 -5.38 8.21 -1.05
CA LEU A 56 -4.00 7.83 -1.34
C LEU A 56 -3.38 8.76 -2.40
N GLU A 57 -4.10 9.11 -3.45
CA GLU A 57 -3.61 10.07 -4.47
C GLU A 57 -3.31 11.45 -3.86
N TRP A 58 -4.23 11.98 -3.04
CA TRP A 58 -4.03 13.26 -2.34
C TRP A 58 -2.83 13.21 -1.40
N THR A 59 -2.61 12.09 -0.74
CA THR A 59 -1.49 11.93 0.20
C THR A 59 -0.15 11.75 -0.51
N ILE A 60 -0.11 10.99 -1.60
CA ILE A 60 1.07 10.86 -2.48
C ILE A 60 1.47 12.22 -3.03
N ARG A 61 0.49 13.05 -3.43
CA ARG A 61 0.75 14.42 -3.92
C ARG A 61 1.38 15.31 -2.84
N TYR A 62 0.95 15.16 -1.59
CA TYR A 62 1.52 15.88 -0.45
C TYR A 62 2.87 15.30 0.00
N GLN A 63 3.23 14.09 -0.45
CA GLN A 63 4.42 13.35 -0.01
C GLN A 63 4.48 13.10 1.51
N ASP A 64 3.32 12.95 2.16
CA ASP A 64 3.26 12.56 3.58
C ASP A 64 3.47 11.04 3.71
N THR A 65 4.73 10.63 3.88
CA THR A 65 5.13 9.23 4.00
C THR A 65 4.40 8.50 5.14
N PHE A 66 4.12 9.18 6.26
CA PHE A 66 3.43 8.56 7.39
C PHE A 66 1.98 8.23 7.03
N TYR A 67 1.26 9.18 6.43
CA TYR A 67 -0.13 8.98 6.07
C TYR A 67 -0.28 8.05 4.84
N ILE A 68 0.67 8.07 3.90
CA ILE A 68 0.75 7.06 2.82
C ILE A 68 0.88 5.66 3.41
N THR A 69 1.81 5.48 4.35
CA THR A 69 2.05 4.19 5.00
C THR A 69 0.80 3.74 5.75
N PHE A 70 0.12 4.65 6.46
CA PHE A 70 -1.13 4.36 7.16
C PHE A 70 -2.24 3.88 6.21
N ILE A 71 -2.48 4.59 5.10
CA ILE A 71 -3.51 4.20 4.13
C ILE A 71 -3.14 2.87 3.46
N ALA A 72 -1.87 2.66 3.09
CA ALA A 72 -1.42 1.40 2.51
C ALA A 72 -1.57 0.22 3.48
N ASP A 73 -1.22 0.41 4.76
CA ASP A 73 -1.37 -0.59 5.82
C ASP A 73 -2.85 -0.92 6.08
N TYR A 74 -3.73 0.09 6.03
CA TYR A 74 -5.17 -0.09 6.14
C TYR A 74 -5.72 -0.94 5.00
N LEU A 75 -5.36 -0.64 3.75
CA LEU A 75 -5.80 -1.39 2.57
C LEU A 75 -5.33 -2.86 2.59
N LEU A 76 -4.11 -3.10 3.06
CA LEU A 76 -3.59 -4.46 3.23
C LEU A 76 -4.37 -5.25 4.29
N LYS A 77 -4.77 -4.61 5.38
CA LYS A 77 -5.54 -5.25 6.46
C LYS A 77 -6.98 -5.52 6.10
N THR A 78 -7.63 -4.61 5.38
CA THR A 78 -9.02 -4.82 4.95
C THR A 78 -9.12 -5.78 3.77
N GLY A 79 -8.06 -5.91 2.96
CA GLY A 79 -8.09 -6.66 1.71
C GLY A 79 -8.88 -5.95 0.60
N ASP A 80 -9.37 -4.74 0.87
CA ASP A 80 -10.06 -3.92 -0.11
C ASP A 80 -9.02 -3.27 -1.03
N MET A 81 -8.65 -3.99 -2.09
CA MET A 81 -7.84 -3.45 -3.19
C MET A 81 -8.69 -2.46 -4.01
N LEU A 82 -8.97 -1.30 -3.44
CA LEU A 82 -9.80 -0.27 -4.06
C LEU A 82 -9.04 0.43 -5.18
N CYS A 83 -9.75 0.59 -6.31
CA CYS A 83 -9.27 1.22 -7.55
C CYS A 83 -7.96 0.62 -8.08
N PRO A 84 -8.03 -0.55 -8.74
CA PRO A 84 -6.97 -1.09 -9.59
C PRO A 84 -6.19 -0.05 -10.38
N ASP A 85 -6.91 0.92 -10.96
CA ASP A 85 -6.33 1.97 -11.78
C ASP A 85 -5.41 2.90 -10.99
N VAL A 86 -5.72 3.22 -9.73
CA VAL A 86 -4.89 4.09 -8.90
C VAL A 86 -3.59 3.37 -8.53
N ILE A 87 -3.68 2.11 -8.14
CA ILE A 87 -2.52 1.29 -7.77
C ILE A 87 -1.64 1.02 -8.99
N ALA A 88 -2.23 0.63 -10.12
CA ALA A 88 -1.51 0.35 -11.36
C ALA A 88 -0.79 1.60 -11.92
N ASN A 89 -1.36 2.79 -11.74
CA ASN A 89 -0.79 4.03 -12.25
C ASN A 89 0.17 4.74 -11.26
N MET A 90 0.59 4.09 -10.17
CA MET A 90 1.54 4.71 -9.23
C MET A 90 2.92 4.93 -9.85
N GLY A 91 3.41 3.97 -10.65
CA GLY A 91 4.76 4.00 -11.21
C GLY A 91 5.83 4.24 -10.14
N ALA A 92 6.78 5.13 -10.41
CA ALA A 92 7.85 5.46 -9.46
C ALA A 92 7.37 6.11 -8.14
N ARG A 93 6.11 6.55 -8.04
CA ARG A 93 5.57 7.14 -6.81
C ARG A 93 5.36 6.10 -5.69
N MET A 94 5.39 4.80 -6.02
CA MET A 94 5.33 3.73 -5.02
C MET A 94 6.52 3.74 -4.06
N PHE A 95 7.69 4.22 -4.50
CA PHE A 95 8.93 4.23 -3.71
C PHE A 95 8.95 5.23 -2.55
N ILE A 96 7.87 5.99 -2.33
CA ILE A 96 7.73 6.91 -1.20
C ILE A 96 7.66 6.15 0.14
N SER A 97 7.11 4.92 0.15
CA SER A 97 6.99 4.09 1.35
C SER A 97 7.18 2.60 1.01
N PRO A 98 7.99 1.84 1.79
CA PRO A 98 8.07 0.39 1.64
C PRO A 98 6.72 -0.31 1.68
N ARG A 99 5.78 0.19 2.50
CA ARG A 99 4.42 -0.37 2.61
C ARG A 99 3.62 -0.15 1.33
N LEU A 100 3.82 0.98 0.66
CA LEU A 100 3.20 1.27 -0.64
C LEU A 100 3.82 0.42 -1.76
N VAL A 101 5.14 0.22 -1.73
CA VAL A 101 5.83 -0.72 -2.63
C VAL A 101 5.22 -2.11 -2.50
N PHE A 102 5.10 -2.60 -1.27
CA PHE A 102 4.52 -3.91 -0.98
C PHE A 102 3.09 -4.01 -1.49
N LEU A 103 2.22 -3.03 -1.18
CA LEU A 103 0.84 -3.00 -1.66
C LEU A 103 0.73 -3.09 -3.18
N ALA A 104 1.51 -2.30 -3.92
CA ALA A 104 1.47 -2.29 -5.38
C ALA A 104 1.97 -3.61 -5.97
N LYS A 105 3.06 -4.18 -5.43
CA LYS A 105 3.59 -5.48 -5.89
C LYS A 105 2.67 -6.63 -5.56
N TYR A 106 2.05 -6.61 -4.39
CA TYR A 106 1.08 -7.62 -4.01
C TYR A 106 -0.21 -7.52 -4.83
N PHE A 107 -0.61 -6.31 -5.23
CA PHE A 107 -1.68 -6.10 -6.20
C PHE A 107 -1.33 -6.68 -7.59
N ASP A 108 -0.12 -6.42 -8.10
CA ASP A 108 0.37 -7.01 -9.36
C ASP A 108 0.32 -8.55 -9.31
N PHE A 109 0.72 -9.15 -8.18
CA PHE A 109 0.62 -10.59 -7.94
C PHE A 109 -0.81 -11.10 -8.10
N TYR A 110 -1.78 -10.46 -7.44
CA TYR A 110 -3.19 -10.84 -7.58
C TYR A 110 -3.68 -10.72 -9.02
N GLN A 111 -3.19 -9.75 -9.79
CA GLN A 111 -3.58 -9.59 -11.18
C GLN A 111 -3.04 -10.71 -12.08
N PHE A 112 -1.79 -11.12 -11.88
CA PHE A 112 -1.23 -12.29 -12.56
C PHE A 112 -1.96 -13.57 -12.16
N TYR A 113 -2.22 -13.74 -10.86
CA TYR A 113 -2.94 -14.89 -10.34
C TYR A 113 -4.36 -15.01 -10.92
N ARG A 114 -5.12 -13.90 -10.98
CA ARG A 114 -6.47 -13.88 -11.60
C ARG A 114 -6.45 -14.18 -13.09
N LYS A 115 -5.35 -13.90 -13.78
CA LYS A 115 -5.17 -14.21 -15.20
C LYS A 115 -4.66 -15.64 -15.44
N ASN A 116 -4.46 -16.43 -14.39
CA ASN A 116 -3.81 -17.75 -14.42
C ASN A 116 -2.37 -17.70 -14.95
N ASP A 117 -1.71 -16.55 -14.82
CA ASP A 117 -0.32 -16.37 -15.22
C ASP A 117 0.59 -16.67 -14.02
N PHE A 118 0.74 -17.97 -13.73
CA PHE A 118 1.31 -18.43 -12.46
C PHE A 118 2.82 -18.21 -12.35
N LEU A 119 3.55 -18.20 -13.47
CA LEU A 119 5.00 -18.01 -13.46
C LEU A 119 5.39 -16.59 -12.99
N PRO A 120 4.92 -15.50 -13.61
CA PRO A 120 5.21 -14.15 -13.13
C PRO A 120 4.57 -13.86 -11.77
N ALA A 121 3.43 -14.47 -11.44
CA ALA A 121 2.87 -14.38 -10.09
C ALA A 121 3.86 -14.96 -9.05
N ALA A 122 4.38 -16.16 -9.31
CA ALA A 122 5.32 -16.80 -8.39
C ALA A 122 6.66 -16.08 -8.30
N GLU A 123 7.23 -15.63 -9.42
CA GLU A 123 8.45 -14.82 -9.43
C GLU A 123 8.27 -13.54 -8.62
N LEU A 124 7.15 -12.84 -8.81
CA LEU A 124 6.85 -11.62 -8.08
C LEU A 124 6.69 -11.86 -6.58
N LEU A 125 6.02 -12.96 -6.22
CA LEU A 125 5.84 -13.35 -4.84
C LEU A 125 7.17 -13.77 -4.20
N LEU A 126 8.05 -14.44 -4.94
CA LEU A 126 9.40 -14.74 -4.49
C LEU A 126 10.21 -13.47 -4.24
N ASN A 127 10.20 -12.54 -5.19
CA ASN A 127 10.85 -11.24 -5.04
C ASN A 127 10.31 -10.48 -3.81
N LEU A 128 9.02 -10.63 -3.49
CA LEU A 128 8.43 -10.09 -2.27
C LEU A 128 8.95 -10.79 -1.01
N LEU A 129 9.05 -12.12 -1.00
CA LEU A 129 9.58 -12.88 0.14
C LEU A 129 11.05 -12.58 0.43
N GLU A 130 11.86 -12.37 -0.61
CA GLU A 130 13.26 -11.94 -0.48
C GLU A 130 13.40 -10.47 -0.07
N SER A 131 12.33 -9.69 -0.23
CA SER A 131 12.34 -8.27 0.13
C SER A 131 12.00 -8.03 1.61
N GLU A 132 12.69 -7.08 2.24
CA GLU A 132 12.45 -6.69 3.64
C GLU A 132 11.22 -5.76 3.83
N ILE A 133 10.33 -5.65 2.84
CA ILE A 133 9.21 -4.70 2.84
C ILE A 133 7.88 -5.31 3.31
N ILE A 134 7.83 -6.63 3.52
CA ILE A 134 6.63 -7.34 3.98
C ILE A 134 6.28 -6.91 5.42
N PRO A 135 5.03 -6.46 5.69
CA PRO A 135 4.57 -6.24 7.05
C PRO A 135 4.60 -7.52 7.88
N GLU A 136 5.13 -7.48 9.11
CA GLU A 136 5.21 -8.66 9.99
C GLU A 136 3.85 -9.36 10.19
N TYR A 137 2.77 -8.58 10.35
CA TYR A 137 1.42 -9.12 10.51
C TYR A 137 0.85 -9.75 9.23
N PHE A 138 1.43 -9.48 8.07
CA PHE A 138 0.91 -9.90 6.77
C PHE A 138 1.46 -11.25 6.31
N TRP A 139 2.55 -11.72 6.94
CA TRP A 139 3.15 -13.02 6.64
C TRP A 139 2.14 -14.18 6.62
N PRO A 140 1.22 -14.33 7.60
CA PRO A 140 0.24 -15.42 7.56
C PRO A 140 -0.65 -15.38 6.31
N SER A 141 -1.16 -14.20 5.94
CA SER A 141 -1.99 -14.03 4.74
C SER A 141 -1.20 -14.37 3.47
N LEU A 142 0.03 -13.88 3.37
CA LEU A 142 0.89 -14.15 2.22
C LEU A 142 1.19 -15.65 2.09
N LEU A 143 1.46 -16.36 3.20
CA LEU A 143 1.73 -17.81 3.20
C LEU A 143 0.49 -18.64 2.80
N VAL A 144 -0.72 -18.17 3.12
CA VAL A 144 -1.95 -18.81 2.63
C VAL A 144 -2.11 -18.60 1.12
N ASP A 145 -1.83 -17.38 0.63
CA ASP A 145 -1.88 -17.09 -0.81
C ASP A 145 -0.80 -17.87 -1.59
N THR A 146 0.38 -18.10 -1.00
CA THR A 146 1.40 -18.96 -1.63
C THR A 146 0.92 -20.39 -1.71
N ALA A 147 0.37 -20.94 -0.62
CA ALA A 147 -0.09 -22.32 -0.57
C ALA A 147 -1.21 -22.60 -1.59
N THR A 148 -2.19 -21.70 -1.67
CA THR A 148 -3.29 -21.79 -2.65
C THR A 148 -2.81 -21.54 -4.09
N GLY A 149 -1.83 -20.66 -4.29
CA GLY A 149 -1.20 -20.44 -5.58
C GLY A 149 -0.45 -21.66 -6.10
N ILE A 150 0.25 -22.35 -5.20
CA ILE A 150 1.04 -23.55 -5.47
C ILE A 150 0.16 -24.75 -5.85
N GLU A 151 -1.00 -24.93 -5.22
CA GLU A 151 -1.94 -26.00 -5.59
C GLU A 151 -2.52 -25.84 -7.00
N GLY A 152 -2.65 -24.60 -7.48
CA GLY A 152 -3.09 -24.29 -8.85
C GLY A 152 -2.02 -24.55 -9.92
N SER A 153 -0.74 -24.42 -9.59
CA SER A 153 0.38 -24.58 -10.54
C SER A 153 0.97 -26.00 -10.50
N LYS A 154 0.61 -26.86 -11.46
CA LYS A 154 1.03 -28.28 -11.47
C LYS A 154 2.51 -28.57 -11.80
N ASN A 155 3.43 -27.60 -11.97
CA ASN A 155 4.83 -27.87 -12.39
C ASN A 155 5.87 -26.84 -11.90
N PHE A 156 7.14 -27.31 -11.79
CA PHE A 156 8.45 -26.66 -11.53
C PHE A 156 8.55 -25.57 -10.45
N VAL A 157 7.73 -24.53 -10.54
CA VAL A 157 7.64 -23.39 -9.61
C VAL A 157 7.44 -23.84 -8.17
N GLN A 158 6.74 -24.97 -8.00
CA GLN A 158 6.46 -25.61 -6.72
C GLN A 158 7.73 -26.00 -5.94
N ARG A 159 8.82 -26.44 -6.58
CA ARG A 159 10.04 -26.84 -5.84
C ARG A 159 10.81 -25.66 -5.28
N GLU A 160 10.98 -24.60 -6.07
CA GLU A 160 11.68 -23.40 -5.64
C GLU A 160 10.87 -22.64 -4.57
N LEU A 161 9.55 -22.53 -4.78
CA LEU A 161 8.65 -21.99 -3.75
C LEU A 161 8.65 -22.85 -2.49
N LEU A 162 8.66 -24.19 -2.57
CA LEU A 162 8.74 -25.04 -1.37
C LEU A 162 10.07 -24.89 -0.63
N TYR A 163 11.19 -24.74 -1.34
CA TYR A 163 12.50 -24.52 -0.72
C TYR A 163 12.52 -23.19 0.04
N ILE A 164 12.06 -22.12 -0.61
CA ILE A 164 12.09 -20.77 -0.06
C ILE A 164 11.02 -20.60 1.01
N LEU A 165 9.83 -21.18 0.83
CA LEU A 165 8.86 -21.30 1.91
C LEU A 165 9.43 -22.12 3.07
N GLY A 166 10.21 -23.17 2.83
CA GLY A 166 10.88 -23.92 3.90
C GLY A 166 11.87 -23.07 4.70
N GLU A 167 12.73 -22.31 4.03
CA GLU A 167 13.66 -21.39 4.69
C GLU A 167 12.94 -20.22 5.39
N GLN A 168 11.95 -19.62 4.72
CA GLN A 168 11.18 -18.51 5.28
C GLN A 168 10.20 -18.96 6.36
N PHE A 169 9.65 -20.18 6.34
CA PHE A 169 8.89 -20.75 7.46
C PHE A 169 9.79 -21.02 8.66
N ASN A 170 11.03 -21.48 8.45
CA ASN A 170 11.99 -21.63 9.54
C ASN A 170 12.40 -20.26 10.12
N ALA A 171 12.62 -19.26 9.26
CA ALA A 171 12.96 -17.90 9.67
C ALA A 171 11.77 -17.16 10.33
N ALA A 172 10.56 -17.31 9.79
CA ALA A 172 9.32 -16.76 10.32
C ALA A 172 8.89 -17.49 11.59
N GLY A 173 9.05 -18.82 11.67
CA GLY A 173 8.87 -19.61 12.88
C GLY A 173 9.77 -19.12 14.02
N SER A 174 11.05 -18.84 13.72
CA SER A 174 11.98 -18.23 14.67
C SER A 174 11.58 -16.80 15.08
N LYS A 175 10.97 -16.01 14.18
CA LYS A 175 10.44 -14.67 14.51
C LYS A 175 9.16 -14.75 15.34
N VAL A 176 8.23 -15.65 15.01
CA VAL A 176 6.97 -15.87 15.74
C VAL A 176 7.23 -16.42 17.14
N GLU A 177 8.18 -17.35 17.30
CA GLU A 177 8.63 -17.81 18.63
C GLU A 177 9.27 -16.68 19.44
N LYS A 178 9.98 -15.73 18.83
CA LYS A 178 10.52 -14.57 19.55
C LYS A 178 9.46 -13.55 19.95
N THR A 179 8.41 -13.39 19.15
CA THR A 179 7.32 -12.43 19.40
C THR A 179 6.25 -12.98 20.36
N TYR A 180 6.02 -14.30 20.38
CA TYR A 180 5.00 -14.95 21.23
C TYR A 180 5.56 -15.90 22.31
N GLY A 181 6.87 -16.22 22.29
CA GLY A 181 7.52 -17.07 23.29
C GLY A 181 7.97 -16.35 24.56
N LYS A 182 7.75 -15.02 24.70
CA LYS A 182 7.99 -14.28 25.95
C LYS A 182 6.79 -14.22 26.90
N THR A 183 5.76 -15.03 26.68
CA THR A 183 4.66 -15.25 27.63
C THR A 183 4.51 -16.74 27.96
N SER A 184 5.55 -17.36 28.51
CA SER A 184 5.39 -18.46 29.45
C SER A 184 6.63 -18.64 30.31
N LYS A 185 6.49 -18.14 31.55
CA LYS A 185 7.19 -18.46 32.80
C LYS A 185 8.69 -18.23 32.88
#